data_AF-A0A286IPU3-F1
#
_entry.id   AF-A0A286IPU3-F1
#
_cell.length_a   1.000
_cell.length_b   1.000
_cell.length_c   1.000
_cell.angle_alpha   90.00
_cell.angle_beta   90.00
_cell.angle_gamma   90.00
#
_symmetry.space_group_name_H-M   'P 1'
#
loop_
_entity.id
_entity.type
_entity.pdbx_description
1 polymer ?
#
loop_
_entity_poly.entity_id
_entity_poly.type
_entity_poly.pdbx_seq_one_letter_code
_entity_poly.pdbx_strand_id
1 'polypeptide(L)'
;MKKLSILAFCLFVGVQLSAQNAKHYLGDYKVANAPFEKIIVSWENDKLYGNAVGQGKAELKASKTADTYEVVGYGGEVKFNRNENKQVASLTLQVEGQEISATRVIPPLEDYEGKFIMADGPVSSMTLTVENGVVMASLPEVGKGPIAVTSIIDQFYGDEYNSDLIFTRNEDNVIDSVFILVQGTTIIGAKEMMNAKAENSFIGLYEFESSPIRELEVTAKEGGDLYGSSDQGEGIMKKTDKPDVFKIVDYDGEAVFKRNADGSVNGIILKIQGNEMMGSKRK
;
A
#
# COMPACT_ATOMS: atom_id res chain seq x y z
N MET A 1 -43.52 -17.85 65.44
CA MET A 1 -42.28 -17.94 64.63
C MET A 1 -42.62 -17.78 63.16
N LYS A 2 -42.32 -16.63 62.54
CA LYS A 2 -42.18 -16.46 61.08
C LYS A 2 -41.27 -15.24 60.88
N LYS A 3 -40.02 -15.48 60.49
CA LYS A 3 -39.09 -14.42 60.07
C LYS A 3 -39.22 -14.28 58.55
N LEU A 4 -39.50 -13.06 58.10
CA LEU A 4 -39.58 -12.69 56.70
C LEU A 4 -38.18 -12.20 56.28
N SER A 5 -37.47 -12.98 55.47
CA SER A 5 -36.20 -12.57 54.88
C SER A 5 -36.47 -12.00 53.48
N ILE A 6 -36.24 -10.69 53.33
CA ILE A 6 -36.21 -10.00 52.04
C ILE A 6 -34.82 -10.23 51.44
N LEU A 7 -34.78 -10.93 50.30
CA LEU A 7 -33.55 -11.10 49.52
C LEU A 7 -33.44 -9.93 48.54
N ALA A 8 -32.52 -9.00 48.81
CA ALA A 8 -32.19 -7.92 47.88
C ALA A 8 -31.31 -8.47 46.76
N PHE A 9 -31.83 -8.45 45.53
CA PHE A 9 -31.10 -8.81 44.32
C PHE A 9 -30.34 -7.57 43.82
N CYS A 10 -29.07 -7.44 44.16
CA CYS A 10 -28.19 -6.43 43.58
C CYS A 10 -27.87 -6.82 42.13
N LEU A 11 -28.44 -6.10 41.15
CA LEU A 11 -27.97 -6.12 39.78
C LEU A 11 -26.55 -5.54 39.74
N PHE A 12 -25.54 -6.40 39.54
CA PHE A 12 -24.24 -5.95 39.07
C PHE A 12 -24.35 -5.65 37.58
N VAL A 13 -24.43 -4.35 37.23
CA VAL A 13 -24.19 -3.91 35.86
C VAL A 13 -22.68 -4.00 35.64
N GLY A 14 -22.23 -5.08 35.03
CA GLY A 14 -20.84 -5.21 34.59
C GLY A 14 -20.56 -4.13 33.54
N VAL A 15 -19.73 -3.15 33.89
CA VAL A 15 -19.17 -2.22 32.90
C VAL A 15 -18.21 -3.02 32.05
N GLN A 16 -18.67 -3.50 30.88
CA GLN A 16 -17.78 -4.01 29.85
C GLN A 16 -16.92 -2.84 29.37
N LEU A 17 -15.66 -2.79 29.84
CA LEU A 17 -14.62 -2.04 29.16
C LEU A 17 -14.49 -2.63 27.76
N SER A 18 -14.93 -1.91 26.73
CA SER A 18 -14.61 -2.31 25.36
C SER A 18 -13.09 -2.21 25.20
N ALA A 19 -12.46 -3.32 24.80
CA ALA A 19 -11.07 -3.27 24.41
C ALA A 19 -10.96 -2.36 23.19
N GLN A 20 -10.23 -1.25 23.30
CA GLN A 20 -9.96 -0.36 22.18
C GLN A 20 -9.12 -1.14 21.15
N ASN A 21 -9.59 -1.26 19.91
CA ASN A 21 -8.85 -1.96 18.86
C ASN A 21 -7.72 -1.06 18.35
N ALA A 22 -6.50 -1.32 18.82
CA ALA A 22 -5.33 -0.49 18.51
C ALA A 22 -5.07 -0.32 17.00
N LYS A 23 -5.48 -1.28 16.17
CA LYS A 23 -5.32 -1.22 14.71
C LYS A 23 -6.03 -0.02 14.08
N HIS A 24 -7.10 0.48 14.70
CA HIS A 24 -7.88 1.61 14.18
C HIS A 24 -7.09 2.92 14.20
N TYR A 25 -6.04 3.01 15.01
CA TYR A 25 -5.26 4.22 15.22
C TYR A 25 -3.93 4.23 14.47
N LEU A 26 -3.56 3.14 13.81
CA LEU A 26 -2.27 3.02 13.13
C LEU A 26 -2.19 3.93 11.91
N GLY A 27 -1.00 4.44 11.63
CA GLY A 27 -0.69 5.19 10.43
C GLY A 27 -0.02 6.53 10.71
N ASP A 28 0.09 7.31 9.64
CA ASP A 28 0.75 8.59 9.62
C ASP A 28 -0.23 9.73 9.89
N TYR A 29 0.19 10.71 10.68
CA TYR A 29 -0.60 11.89 11.02
C TYR A 29 0.22 13.14 10.73
N LYS A 30 -0.22 13.94 9.75
CA LYS A 30 0.43 15.19 9.35
C LYS A 30 0.08 16.31 10.32
N VAL A 31 1.09 16.99 10.81
CA VAL A 31 0.99 18.09 11.76
C VAL A 31 1.06 19.42 11.01
N ALA A 32 0.16 20.35 11.31
CA ALA A 32 0.12 21.64 10.61
C ALA A 32 0.93 22.75 11.32
N ASN A 33 0.94 22.76 12.66
CA ASN A 33 1.41 23.90 13.46
C ASN A 33 2.31 23.46 14.63
N ALA A 34 3.43 22.79 14.34
CA ALA A 34 4.38 22.33 15.36
C ALA A 34 5.82 22.28 14.81
N PRO A 35 6.86 22.21 15.66
CA PRO A 35 8.26 22.08 15.22
C PRO A 35 8.62 20.70 14.63
N PHE A 36 7.61 19.89 14.28
CA PHE A 36 7.73 18.60 13.62
C PHE A 36 6.55 18.40 12.67
N GLU A 37 6.77 17.64 11.61
CA GLU A 37 5.82 17.55 10.49
C GLU A 37 4.83 16.38 10.62
N LYS A 38 5.17 15.36 11.41
CA LYS A 38 4.44 14.09 11.41
C LYS A 38 4.50 13.37 12.75
N ILE A 39 3.39 12.72 13.10
CA ILE A 39 3.30 11.70 14.15
C ILE A 39 3.03 10.37 13.47
N ILE A 40 3.83 9.35 13.77
CA ILE A 40 3.62 7.98 13.31
C ILE A 40 3.06 7.18 14.48
N VAL A 41 1.87 6.59 14.29
CA VAL A 41 1.28 5.68 15.27
C VAL A 41 1.51 4.24 14.82
N SER A 42 2.27 3.48 15.60
CA SER A 42 2.73 2.13 15.27
C SER A 42 2.37 1.12 16.36
N TRP A 43 2.30 -0.16 15.99
CA TRP A 43 2.16 -1.27 16.93
C TRP A 43 3.46 -2.05 16.96
N GLU A 44 4.10 -2.12 18.12
CA GLU A 44 5.40 -2.77 18.31
C GLU A 44 5.44 -3.48 19.66
N ASN A 45 5.92 -4.72 19.70
CA ASN A 45 6.02 -5.51 20.94
C ASN A 45 4.73 -5.51 21.79
N ASP A 46 3.58 -5.73 21.13
CA ASP A 46 2.24 -5.73 21.73
C ASP A 46 1.81 -4.42 22.41
N LYS A 47 2.40 -3.30 21.97
CA LYS A 47 2.09 -1.97 22.48
C LYS A 47 1.88 -0.97 21.34
N LEU A 48 1.02 0.01 21.61
CA LEU A 48 0.84 1.15 20.73
C LEU A 48 1.90 2.20 21.05
N TYR A 49 2.50 2.77 20.02
CA TYR A 49 3.48 3.84 20.13
C TYR A 49 3.07 5.04 19.27
N GLY A 50 3.41 6.24 19.74
CA GLY A 50 3.38 7.47 18.98
C GLY A 50 4.80 8.00 18.83
N ASN A 51 5.25 8.20 17.60
CA ASN A 51 6.54 8.80 17.28
C ASN A 51 6.33 10.17 16.62
N ALA A 52 6.54 11.24 17.38
CA ALA A 52 6.62 12.59 16.84
C ALA A 52 8.00 12.74 16.19
N VAL A 53 8.04 12.71 14.85
CA VAL A 53 9.29 12.63 14.08
C VAL A 53 10.20 13.80 14.42
N GLY A 54 11.40 13.50 14.92
CA GLY A 54 12.37 14.51 15.37
C GLY A 54 12.22 14.98 16.83
N GLN A 55 11.14 14.60 17.53
CA GLN A 55 10.91 14.95 18.95
C GLN A 55 10.99 13.73 19.87
N GLY A 56 10.70 12.53 19.35
CA GLY A 56 10.85 11.28 20.07
C GLY A 56 9.63 10.38 19.99
N LYS A 57 9.76 9.22 20.61
CA LYS A 57 8.78 8.13 20.59
C LYS A 57 8.37 7.76 22.01
N ALA A 58 7.07 7.57 22.21
CA ALA A 58 6.48 7.22 23.50
C ALA A 58 5.45 6.10 23.34
N GLU A 59 5.31 5.28 24.39
CA GLU A 59 4.19 4.33 24.49
C GLU A 59 2.88 5.11 24.69
N LEU A 60 1.85 4.70 23.96
CA LEU A 60 0.48 5.19 24.09
C LEU A 60 -0.32 4.17 24.89
N LYS A 61 -0.59 4.49 26.16
CA LYS A 61 -1.32 3.59 27.05
C LYS A 61 -2.79 3.97 27.09
N ALA A 62 -3.68 3.02 26.79
CA ALA A 62 -5.12 3.28 26.76
C ALA A 62 -5.61 3.88 28.10
N SER A 63 -6.39 4.96 28.02
CA SER A 63 -7.01 5.58 29.18
C SER A 63 -8.41 4.98 29.44
N LYS A 64 -9.09 5.51 30.46
CA LYS A 64 -10.50 5.17 30.76
C LYS A 64 -11.48 5.78 29.76
N THR A 65 -11.04 6.78 29.00
CA THR A 65 -11.84 7.47 27.98
C THR A 65 -11.61 6.79 26.62
N ALA A 66 -12.68 6.55 25.88
CA ALA A 66 -12.59 5.96 24.56
C ALA A 66 -11.77 6.87 23.62
N ASP A 67 -10.98 6.24 22.74
CA ASP A 67 -10.11 6.92 21.76
C ASP A 67 -9.04 7.82 22.40
N THR A 68 -8.80 7.68 23.70
CA THR A 68 -7.82 8.45 24.45
C THR A 68 -6.71 7.55 25.01
N TYR A 69 -5.47 8.04 24.91
CA TYR A 69 -4.26 7.37 25.35
C TYR A 69 -3.35 8.32 26.14
N GLU A 70 -2.80 7.85 27.25
CA GLU A 70 -1.73 8.53 27.97
C GLU A 70 -0.40 8.40 27.20
N VAL A 71 0.34 9.50 27.11
CA VAL A 71 1.70 9.53 26.54
C VAL A 71 2.70 9.25 27.66
N VAL A 72 3.09 7.97 27.78
CA VAL A 72 3.92 7.49 28.88
C VAL A 72 5.28 8.21 28.87
N GLY A 73 5.67 8.75 30.02
CA GLY A 73 6.94 9.44 30.22
C GLY A 73 6.93 10.94 29.92
N TYR A 74 5.89 11.44 29.24
CA TYR A 74 5.76 12.87 28.89
C TYR A 74 4.61 13.58 29.63
N GLY A 75 3.80 12.86 30.41
CA GLY A 75 2.71 13.43 31.19
C GLY A 75 1.61 14.07 30.34
N GLY A 76 1.44 13.58 29.11
CA GLY A 76 0.49 14.08 28.13
C GLY A 76 -0.59 13.07 27.75
N GLU A 77 -1.47 13.49 26.85
CA GLU A 77 -2.59 12.70 26.33
C GLU A 77 -2.67 12.80 24.80
N VAL A 78 -2.96 11.70 24.12
CA VAL A 78 -3.39 11.67 22.72
C VAL A 78 -4.85 11.29 22.68
N LYS A 79 -5.67 12.11 22.02
CA LYS A 79 -7.06 11.83 21.70
C LYS A 79 -7.22 11.65 20.20
N PHE A 80 -7.68 10.48 19.78
CA PHE A 80 -8.03 10.21 18.39
C PHE A 80 -9.44 10.71 18.11
N ASN A 81 -9.61 11.46 17.02
CA ASN A 81 -10.89 12.02 16.63
C ASN A 81 -11.43 11.27 15.42
N ARG A 82 -12.70 10.90 15.50
CA ARG A 82 -13.41 10.18 14.44
C ARG A 82 -14.23 11.15 13.57
N ASN A 83 -14.34 10.85 12.28
CA ASN A 83 -15.25 11.53 11.36
C ASN A 83 -16.70 11.03 11.53
N GLU A 84 -17.62 11.55 10.70
CA GLU A 84 -19.04 11.18 10.70
C GLU A 84 -19.28 9.68 10.42
N ASN A 85 -18.36 9.04 9.68
CA ASN A 85 -18.36 7.61 9.39
C ASN A 85 -17.72 6.76 10.50
N LYS A 86 -17.43 7.36 11.67
CA LYS A 86 -16.76 6.73 12.83
C LYS A 86 -15.33 6.26 12.55
N GLN A 87 -14.69 6.72 11.47
CA GLN A 87 -13.31 6.39 11.14
C GLN A 87 -12.37 7.40 11.82
N VAL A 88 -11.23 6.94 12.33
CA VAL A 88 -10.20 7.83 12.89
C VAL A 88 -9.63 8.70 11.77
N ALA A 89 -9.81 10.02 11.88
CA ALA A 89 -9.47 11.01 10.86
C ALA A 89 -8.39 11.99 11.32
N SER A 90 -8.22 12.18 12.62
CA SER A 90 -7.17 13.01 13.19
C SER A 90 -6.82 12.58 14.60
N LEU A 91 -5.80 13.20 15.17
CA LEU A 91 -5.50 13.12 16.59
C LEU A 91 -5.19 14.51 17.13
N THR A 92 -5.40 14.65 18.43
CA THR A 92 -5.04 15.81 19.24
C THR A 92 -4.05 15.33 20.31
N LEU A 93 -2.83 15.85 20.28
CA LEU A 93 -1.79 15.61 21.28
C LEU A 93 -1.76 16.79 22.25
N GLN A 94 -1.89 16.49 23.55
CA GLN A 94 -1.69 17.45 24.63
C GLN A 94 -0.46 17.05 25.42
N VAL A 95 0.56 17.91 25.45
CA VAL A 95 1.80 17.69 26.19
C VAL A 95 2.34 19.03 26.67
N GLU A 96 2.81 19.11 27.93
CA GLU A 96 3.35 20.34 28.54
C GLU A 96 2.43 21.57 28.42
N GLY A 97 1.11 21.37 28.40
CA GLY A 97 0.12 22.44 28.27
C GLY A 97 -0.07 22.98 26.85
N GLN A 98 0.59 22.41 25.85
CA GLN A 98 0.37 22.71 24.44
C GLN A 98 -0.57 21.67 23.81
N GLU A 99 -1.45 22.13 22.91
CA GLU A 99 -2.31 21.29 22.08
C GLU A 99 -1.82 21.29 20.62
N ILE A 100 -1.63 20.10 20.06
CA ILE A 100 -1.14 19.88 18.70
C ILE A 100 -2.15 19.00 17.96
N SER A 101 -2.67 19.51 16.85
CA SER A 101 -3.60 18.76 15.99
C SER A 101 -2.85 18.17 14.79
N ALA A 102 -3.15 16.91 14.49
CA ALA A 102 -2.57 16.20 13.35
C ALA A 102 -3.65 15.43 12.57
N THR A 103 -3.67 15.61 11.25
CA THR A 103 -4.63 14.95 10.36
C THR A 103 -4.08 13.63 9.88
N ARG A 104 -4.88 12.56 9.93
CA ARG A 104 -4.46 11.24 9.44
C ARG A 104 -4.23 11.31 7.93
N VAL A 105 -3.11 10.76 7.48
CA VAL A 105 -2.78 10.61 6.07
C VAL A 105 -3.52 9.37 5.57
N ILE A 106 -4.49 9.57 4.69
CA ILE A 106 -5.26 8.49 4.05
C ILE A 106 -4.68 8.26 2.67
N PRO A 107 -4.30 7.03 2.29
CA PRO A 107 -3.87 6.73 0.94
C PRO A 107 -4.96 7.08 -0.08
N PRO A 108 -4.61 7.61 -1.26
CA PRO A 108 -5.56 7.85 -2.33
C PRO A 108 -6.21 6.52 -2.76
N LEU A 109 -7.48 6.54 -3.18
CA LEU A 109 -8.20 5.32 -3.56
C LEU A 109 -7.62 4.70 -4.84
N GLU A 110 -6.97 5.52 -5.65
CA GLU A 110 -6.32 5.17 -6.90
C GLU A 110 -5.13 4.21 -6.68
N ASP A 111 -4.49 4.22 -5.49
CA ASP A 111 -3.41 3.28 -5.14
C ASP A 111 -3.85 1.80 -5.24
N TYR A 112 -5.14 1.55 -4.99
CA TYR A 112 -5.71 0.21 -4.94
C TYR A 112 -6.16 -0.27 -6.33
N GLU A 113 -6.24 0.59 -7.34
CA GLU A 113 -6.64 0.17 -8.68
C GLU A 113 -5.67 -0.85 -9.28
N GLY A 114 -6.21 -1.76 -10.07
CA GLY A 114 -5.44 -2.80 -10.76
C GLY A 114 -6.09 -4.16 -10.68
N LYS A 115 -5.49 -5.12 -11.36
CA LYS A 115 -5.91 -6.52 -11.34
C LYS A 115 -5.06 -7.29 -10.33
N PHE A 116 -5.66 -8.21 -9.59
CA PHE A 116 -5.02 -9.09 -8.63
C PHE A 116 -5.27 -10.53 -9.07
N ILE A 117 -4.21 -11.32 -9.20
CA ILE A 117 -4.26 -12.73 -9.58
C ILE A 117 -4.26 -13.57 -8.32
N MET A 118 -5.31 -14.36 -8.14
CA MET A 118 -5.47 -15.20 -6.96
C MET A 118 -4.59 -16.44 -7.09
N ALA A 119 -3.86 -16.77 -6.02
CA ALA A 119 -2.99 -17.93 -6.00
C ALA A 119 -3.78 -19.25 -5.99
N ASP A 120 -4.95 -19.24 -5.35
CA ASP A 120 -5.89 -20.36 -5.24
C ASP A 120 -7.29 -19.81 -4.90
N GLY A 121 -8.31 -20.66 -4.95
CA GLY A 121 -9.68 -20.36 -4.55
C GLY A 121 -10.70 -20.34 -5.69
N PRO A 122 -11.98 -20.04 -5.38
CA PRO A 122 -13.08 -20.11 -6.34
C PRO A 122 -13.07 -18.97 -7.37
N VAL A 123 -12.19 -17.99 -7.24
CA VAL A 123 -12.06 -16.82 -8.11
C VAL A 123 -10.63 -16.74 -8.64
N SER A 124 -10.48 -16.55 -9.95
CA SER A 124 -9.15 -16.52 -10.58
C SER A 124 -8.46 -15.15 -10.43
N SER A 125 -9.24 -14.09 -10.38
CA SER A 125 -8.74 -12.72 -10.28
C SER A 125 -9.77 -11.75 -9.74
N MET A 126 -9.31 -10.57 -9.34
CA MET A 126 -10.15 -9.44 -8.96
C MET A 126 -9.56 -8.17 -9.57
N THR A 127 -10.39 -7.39 -10.25
CA THR A 127 -10.01 -6.07 -10.75
C THR A 127 -10.65 -5.00 -9.88
N LEU A 128 -9.84 -4.06 -9.38
CA LEU A 128 -10.29 -2.89 -8.64
C LEU A 128 -10.25 -1.66 -9.53
N THR A 129 -11.34 -0.90 -9.54
CA THR A 129 -11.48 0.40 -10.22
C THR A 129 -12.07 1.42 -9.28
N VAL A 130 -11.72 2.70 -9.44
CA VAL A 130 -12.35 3.81 -8.72
C VAL A 130 -13.42 4.44 -9.62
N GLU A 131 -14.67 4.37 -9.17
CA GLU A 131 -15.81 4.94 -9.88
C GLU A 131 -16.54 5.92 -8.96
N ASN A 132 -16.57 7.19 -9.35
CA ASN A 132 -17.21 8.26 -8.58
C ASN A 132 -16.76 8.32 -7.09
N GLY A 133 -15.48 8.06 -6.83
CA GLY A 133 -14.92 8.07 -5.48
C GLY A 133 -15.23 6.82 -4.65
N VAL A 134 -15.73 5.75 -5.29
CA VAL A 134 -15.98 4.44 -4.66
C VAL A 134 -15.09 3.40 -5.32
N VAL A 135 -14.47 2.53 -4.52
CA VAL A 135 -13.72 1.39 -5.05
C VAL A 135 -14.70 0.29 -5.43
N MET A 136 -14.66 -0.13 -6.68
CA MET A 136 -15.46 -1.22 -7.23
C MET A 136 -14.57 -2.45 -7.41
N ALA A 137 -14.97 -3.57 -6.83
CA ALA A 137 -14.34 -4.87 -7.07
C ALA A 137 -15.11 -5.64 -8.13
N SER A 138 -14.40 -6.10 -9.16
CA SER A 138 -14.93 -6.89 -10.27
C SER A 138 -14.24 -8.25 -10.30
N LEU A 139 -14.98 -9.31 -10.01
CA LEU A 139 -14.51 -10.68 -10.04
C LEU A 139 -15.20 -11.42 -11.20
N PRO A 140 -14.46 -12.06 -12.14
CA PRO A 140 -15.05 -12.70 -13.31
C PRO A 140 -16.14 -13.73 -13.00
N GLU A 141 -15.98 -14.48 -11.90
CA GLU A 141 -16.86 -15.59 -11.53
C GLU A 141 -18.04 -15.16 -10.64
N VAL A 142 -18.05 -13.92 -10.16
CA VAL A 142 -19.02 -13.45 -9.15
C VAL A 142 -19.81 -12.24 -9.63
N GLY A 143 -19.12 -11.25 -10.21
CA GLY A 143 -19.71 -9.98 -10.62
C GLY A 143 -18.94 -8.77 -10.09
N LYS A 144 -19.59 -7.61 -10.15
CA LYS A 144 -19.00 -6.32 -9.78
C LYS A 144 -19.81 -5.67 -8.67
N GLY A 145 -19.14 -5.22 -7.61
CA GLY A 145 -19.77 -4.57 -6.46
C GLY A 145 -18.84 -3.58 -5.76
N PRO A 146 -19.39 -2.62 -4.99
CA PRO A 146 -18.58 -1.69 -4.22
C PRO A 146 -17.95 -2.37 -3.00
N ILE A 147 -16.77 -1.89 -2.60
CA ILE A 147 -16.15 -2.20 -1.31
C ILE A 147 -15.98 -0.91 -0.50
N ALA A 148 -16.24 -0.99 0.81
CA ALA A 148 -16.25 0.15 1.70
C ALA A 148 -14.91 0.30 2.45
N VAL A 149 -14.42 1.53 2.58
CA VAL A 149 -13.26 1.83 3.43
C VAL A 149 -13.56 1.52 4.90
N THR A 150 -12.60 0.94 5.62
CA THR A 150 -12.74 0.67 7.07
C THR A 150 -12.04 1.74 7.91
N SER A 151 -11.94 1.52 9.23
CA SER A 151 -11.11 2.36 10.12
C SER A 151 -9.62 1.97 10.09
N ILE A 152 -9.29 0.85 9.46
CA ILE A 152 -7.94 0.30 9.35
C ILE A 152 -7.41 0.69 7.96
N ILE A 153 -6.21 1.28 7.92
CA ILE A 153 -5.54 1.65 6.66
C ILE A 153 -5.29 0.40 5.84
N ASP A 154 -5.42 0.53 4.52
CA ASP A 154 -5.28 -0.57 3.56
C ASP A 154 -6.27 -1.73 3.80
N GLN A 155 -7.39 -1.51 4.52
CA GLN A 155 -8.46 -2.49 4.67
C GLN A 155 -9.81 -1.96 4.17
N PHE A 156 -10.45 -2.78 3.34
CA PHE A 156 -11.80 -2.57 2.82
C PHE A 156 -12.73 -3.71 3.26
N TYR A 157 -14.03 -3.44 3.27
CA TYR A 157 -15.07 -4.39 3.60
C TYR A 157 -16.03 -4.59 2.42
N GLY A 158 -16.30 -5.85 2.06
CA GLY A 158 -17.25 -6.25 1.05
C GLY A 158 -18.54 -6.81 1.67
N ASP A 159 -19.63 -6.04 1.58
CA ASP A 159 -20.92 -6.39 2.20
C ASP A 159 -21.51 -7.70 1.67
N GLU A 160 -21.43 -7.94 0.37
CA GLU A 160 -22.10 -9.05 -0.32
C GLU A 160 -21.66 -10.42 0.21
N TYR A 161 -20.37 -10.55 0.54
CA TYR A 161 -19.76 -11.79 1.03
C TYR A 161 -19.29 -11.72 2.48
N ASN A 162 -19.54 -10.61 3.17
CA ASN A 162 -19.01 -10.31 4.50
C ASN A 162 -17.50 -10.59 4.54
N SER A 163 -16.76 -9.89 3.67
CA SER A 163 -15.34 -10.11 3.46
C SER A 163 -14.50 -8.91 3.85
N ASP A 164 -13.36 -9.18 4.48
CA ASP A 164 -12.30 -8.19 4.68
C ASP A 164 -11.27 -8.33 3.56
N LEU A 165 -10.96 -7.23 2.88
CA LEU A 165 -9.90 -7.13 1.89
C LEU A 165 -8.77 -6.32 2.50
N ILE A 166 -7.65 -6.98 2.80
CA ILE A 166 -6.48 -6.38 3.44
C ILE A 166 -5.37 -6.29 2.41
N PHE A 167 -4.99 -5.09 2.03
CA PHE A 167 -3.92 -4.86 1.07
C PHE A 167 -2.57 -4.75 1.79
N THR A 168 -1.52 -5.23 1.13
CA THR A 168 -0.15 -5.01 1.57
C THR A 168 0.58 -4.13 0.58
N ARG A 169 1.57 -3.42 1.10
CA ARG A 169 2.50 -2.60 0.33
C ARG A 169 3.89 -3.20 0.43
N ASN A 170 4.64 -3.10 -0.66
CA ASN A 170 6.06 -3.47 -0.71
C ASN A 170 6.95 -2.39 -0.04
N GLU A 171 8.27 -2.57 -0.10
CA GLU A 171 9.26 -1.63 0.48
C GLU A 171 9.19 -0.22 -0.12
N ASP A 172 8.71 -0.09 -1.36
CA ASP A 172 8.49 1.18 -2.06
C ASP A 172 7.12 1.81 -1.76
N ASN A 173 6.38 1.26 -0.78
CA ASN A 173 5.04 1.68 -0.39
C ASN A 173 3.97 1.52 -1.49
N VAL A 174 4.21 0.61 -2.45
CA VAL A 174 3.28 0.28 -3.55
C VAL A 174 2.47 -0.96 -3.19
N ILE A 175 1.16 -0.92 -3.41
CA ILE A 175 0.27 -2.07 -3.19
C ILE A 175 0.71 -3.24 -4.07
N ASP A 176 1.02 -4.39 -3.47
CA ASP A 176 1.55 -5.57 -4.17
C ASP A 176 0.71 -6.83 -3.97
N SER A 177 -0.13 -6.87 -2.93
CA SER A 177 -1.00 -8.02 -2.68
C SER A 177 -2.28 -7.64 -1.93
N VAL A 178 -3.22 -8.58 -1.94
CA VAL A 178 -4.48 -8.52 -1.20
C VAL A 178 -4.75 -9.86 -0.52
N PHE A 179 -5.15 -9.81 0.73
CA PHE A 179 -5.65 -10.93 1.50
C PHE A 179 -7.16 -10.74 1.66
N ILE A 180 -7.94 -11.68 1.13
CA ILE A 180 -9.40 -11.67 1.22
C ILE A 180 -9.81 -12.70 2.27
N LEU A 181 -10.31 -12.23 3.40
CA LEU A 181 -10.87 -13.07 4.44
C LEU A 181 -12.36 -13.19 4.20
N VAL A 182 -12.82 -14.37 3.81
CA VAL A 182 -14.22 -14.64 3.50
C VAL A 182 -14.62 -15.96 4.11
N GLN A 183 -15.67 -15.95 4.94
CA GLN A 183 -16.24 -17.16 5.57
C GLN A 183 -15.20 -18.07 6.26
N GLY A 184 -14.19 -17.49 6.89
CA GLY A 184 -13.13 -18.23 7.59
C GLY A 184 -12.03 -18.80 6.68
N THR A 185 -12.06 -18.52 5.38
CA THR A 185 -10.99 -18.83 4.42
C THR A 185 -10.22 -17.56 4.08
N THR A 186 -8.92 -17.70 3.81
CA THR A 186 -8.08 -16.62 3.30
C THR A 186 -7.70 -16.92 1.86
N ILE A 187 -8.06 -16.04 0.95
CA ILE A 187 -7.62 -16.05 -0.45
C ILE A 187 -6.52 -14.99 -0.59
N ILE A 188 -5.43 -15.34 -1.26
CA ILE A 188 -4.28 -14.46 -1.46
C ILE A 188 -4.20 -14.10 -2.93
N GLY A 189 -4.21 -12.80 -3.23
CA GLY A 189 -4.04 -12.26 -4.57
C GLY A 189 -2.77 -11.43 -4.67
N ALA A 190 -1.93 -11.72 -5.66
CA ALA A 190 -0.82 -10.84 -6.02
C ALA A 190 -1.33 -9.79 -7.01
N LYS A 191 -0.98 -8.51 -6.82
CA LYS A 191 -1.28 -7.48 -7.82
C LYS A 191 -0.59 -7.90 -9.12
N GLU A 192 -1.38 -8.07 -10.17
CA GLU A 192 -0.88 -8.22 -11.52
C GLU A 192 -0.03 -6.99 -11.77
N MET A 193 1.29 -7.20 -11.78
CA MET A 193 2.21 -6.18 -12.20
C MET A 193 1.72 -5.74 -13.57
N MET A 194 1.29 -4.49 -13.66
CA MET A 194 0.82 -3.95 -14.91
C MET A 194 1.96 -4.15 -15.92
N ASN A 195 1.79 -5.11 -16.81
CA ASN A 195 2.25 -4.97 -18.18
C ASN A 195 1.41 -3.84 -18.80
N ALA A 196 1.53 -2.62 -18.26
CA ALA A 196 0.89 -1.44 -18.81
C ALA A 196 1.54 -1.18 -20.16
N LYS A 197 0.88 -1.65 -21.21
CA LYS A 197 0.53 -0.81 -22.35
C LYS A 197 1.68 0.08 -22.86
N ALA A 198 2.61 -0.53 -23.58
CA ALA A 198 2.55 -0.46 -25.02
C ALA A 198 3.54 -1.47 -25.60
N GLU A 199 3.17 -2.16 -26.67
CA GLU A 199 4.17 -2.79 -27.55
C GLU A 199 5.23 -1.77 -28.02
N ASN A 200 4.96 -0.47 -27.81
CA ASN A 200 5.85 0.66 -28.06
C ASN A 200 6.42 1.34 -26.79
N SER A 201 6.14 0.91 -25.56
CA SER A 201 6.63 1.64 -24.35
C SER A 201 8.15 1.60 -24.24
N PHE A 202 8.75 0.56 -24.81
CA PHE A 202 10.19 0.35 -24.90
C PHE A 202 10.84 1.11 -26.06
N ILE A 203 10.06 1.53 -27.06
CA ILE A 203 10.56 2.24 -28.25
C ILE A 203 11.02 3.64 -27.83
N GLY A 204 12.14 4.06 -28.39
CA GLY A 204 12.73 5.37 -28.17
C GLY A 204 14.24 5.31 -28.14
N LEU A 205 14.84 6.47 -27.90
CA LEU A 205 16.28 6.62 -27.84
C LEU A 205 16.74 6.60 -26.38
N TYR A 206 17.77 5.82 -26.08
CA TYR A 206 18.36 5.70 -24.75
C TYR A 206 19.80 6.22 -24.78
N GLU A 207 20.14 7.07 -23.82
CA GLU A 207 21.46 7.69 -23.67
C GLU A 207 22.26 6.99 -22.58
N PHE A 208 23.52 6.66 -22.86
CA PHE A 208 24.40 5.97 -21.93
C PHE A 208 25.59 6.88 -21.58
N GLU A 209 25.66 7.26 -20.31
CA GLU A 209 26.77 8.07 -19.78
C GLU A 209 27.97 7.19 -19.46
N SER A 210 29.17 7.62 -19.87
CA SER A 210 30.43 6.91 -19.58
C SER A 210 30.47 5.44 -20.03
N SER A 211 29.83 5.14 -21.17
CA SER A 211 29.68 3.80 -21.74
C SER A 211 30.36 3.68 -23.12
N PRO A 212 30.78 2.48 -23.56
CA PRO A 212 31.30 2.25 -24.92
C PRO A 212 30.30 2.59 -26.04
N ILE A 213 29.00 2.44 -25.78
CA ILE A 213 27.93 2.99 -26.62
C ILE A 213 27.45 4.30 -26.02
N ARG A 214 27.08 5.27 -26.85
CA ARG A 214 26.50 6.55 -26.39
C ARG A 214 24.98 6.58 -26.46
N GLU A 215 24.43 5.99 -27.51
CA GLU A 215 23.01 5.99 -27.77
C GLU A 215 22.57 4.60 -28.25
N LEU A 216 21.36 4.21 -27.86
CA LEU A 216 20.67 3.02 -28.37
C LEU A 216 19.27 3.43 -28.83
N GLU A 217 19.00 3.32 -30.12
CA GLU A 217 17.65 3.44 -30.67
C GLU A 217 16.94 2.10 -30.57
N VAL A 218 15.83 2.06 -29.85
CA VAL A 218 14.97 0.87 -29.73
C VAL A 218 13.75 1.07 -30.63
N THR A 219 13.53 0.14 -31.56
CA THR A 219 12.37 0.10 -32.47
C THR A 219 11.64 -1.24 -32.35
N ALA A 220 10.39 -1.30 -32.81
CA ALA A 220 9.65 -2.55 -32.92
C ALA A 220 9.70 -3.10 -34.36
N LYS A 221 9.73 -4.42 -34.51
CA LYS A 221 9.51 -5.12 -35.78
C LYS A 221 8.25 -5.99 -35.70
N GLU A 222 7.78 -6.47 -36.85
CA GLU A 222 6.62 -7.37 -36.93
C GLU A 222 6.80 -8.58 -36.00
N GLY A 223 5.74 -8.95 -35.27
CA GLY A 223 5.75 -10.10 -34.35
C GLY A 223 6.08 -9.77 -32.89
N GLY A 224 6.28 -8.50 -32.53
CA GLY A 224 6.43 -8.07 -31.14
C GLY A 224 7.84 -8.19 -30.56
N ASP A 225 8.82 -8.52 -31.41
CA ASP A 225 10.25 -8.41 -31.12
C ASP A 225 10.71 -6.95 -31.21
N LEU A 226 11.69 -6.58 -30.39
CA LEU A 226 12.35 -5.28 -30.44
C LEU A 226 13.69 -5.36 -31.17
N TYR A 227 14.16 -4.22 -31.64
CA TYR A 227 15.45 -4.08 -32.30
C TYR A 227 16.20 -2.90 -31.70
N GLY A 228 17.42 -3.13 -31.23
CA GLY A 228 18.31 -2.10 -30.72
C GLY A 228 19.39 -1.77 -31.74
N SER A 229 19.57 -0.49 -32.07
CA SER A 229 20.62 0.01 -32.97
C SER A 229 21.48 1.04 -32.26
N SER A 230 22.80 0.90 -32.36
CA SER A 230 23.81 1.79 -31.78
C SER A 230 24.95 2.03 -32.76
N ASP A 231 25.89 2.90 -32.40
CA ASP A 231 27.12 3.12 -33.17
C ASP A 231 28.07 1.91 -33.19
N GLN A 232 27.89 0.96 -32.26
CA GLN A 232 28.70 -0.26 -32.16
C GLN A 232 28.04 -1.48 -32.83
N GLY A 233 26.80 -1.34 -33.33
CA GLY A 233 26.08 -2.42 -34.01
C GLY A 233 24.61 -2.52 -33.60
N GLU A 234 23.96 -3.53 -34.15
CA GLU A 234 22.53 -3.78 -33.99
C GLU A 234 22.26 -5.17 -33.39
N GLY A 235 21.11 -5.35 -32.75
CA GLY A 235 20.70 -6.63 -32.20
C GLY A 235 19.20 -6.80 -32.01
N ILE A 236 18.72 -8.03 -32.19
CA ILE A 236 17.33 -8.43 -31.96
C ILE A 236 17.12 -8.70 -30.47
N MET A 237 16.08 -8.09 -29.91
CA MET A 237 15.65 -8.23 -28.52
C MET A 237 14.34 -9.02 -28.47
N LYS A 238 14.41 -10.27 -28.03
CA LYS A 238 13.25 -11.17 -27.89
C LYS A 238 12.70 -11.17 -26.48
N LYS A 239 11.38 -11.15 -26.34
CA LYS A 239 10.72 -11.23 -25.04
C LYS A 239 11.14 -12.49 -24.28
N THR A 240 11.26 -12.35 -22.96
CA THR A 240 11.44 -13.48 -22.04
C THR A 240 10.15 -13.72 -21.25
N ASP A 241 10.17 -14.71 -20.36
CA ASP A 241 9.13 -14.96 -19.37
C ASP A 241 9.13 -13.92 -18.23
N LYS A 242 10.21 -13.15 -18.07
CA LYS A 242 10.32 -12.07 -17.08
C LYS A 242 9.81 -10.75 -17.65
N PRO A 243 9.02 -9.98 -16.88
CA PRO A 243 8.53 -8.68 -17.31
C PRO A 243 9.70 -7.70 -17.56
N ASP A 244 9.59 -6.89 -18.60
CA ASP A 244 10.58 -5.87 -19.00
C ASP A 244 11.99 -6.39 -19.30
N VAL A 245 12.17 -7.71 -19.41
CA VAL A 245 13.43 -8.36 -19.74
C VAL A 245 13.35 -8.98 -21.14
N PHE A 246 14.33 -8.62 -21.96
CA PHE A 246 14.49 -9.13 -23.32
C PHE A 246 15.85 -9.79 -23.47
N LYS A 247 15.89 -10.92 -24.18
CA LYS A 247 17.14 -11.56 -24.60
C LYS A 247 17.66 -10.86 -25.86
N ILE A 248 18.91 -10.40 -25.83
CA ILE A 248 19.62 -9.85 -26.99
C ILE A 248 20.28 -11.02 -27.74
N VAL A 249 19.68 -11.44 -28.86
CA VAL A 249 20.03 -12.68 -29.56
C VAL A 249 21.47 -12.67 -30.07
N ASP A 250 21.86 -11.57 -30.72
CA ASP A 250 23.14 -11.47 -31.44
C ASP A 250 24.36 -11.39 -30.50
N TYR A 251 24.14 -10.99 -29.25
CA TYR A 251 25.20 -10.78 -28.26
C TYR A 251 25.13 -11.74 -27.07
N ASP A 252 24.20 -12.70 -27.10
CA ASP A 252 23.83 -13.58 -25.97
C ASP A 252 23.72 -12.80 -24.65
N GLY A 253 23.05 -11.65 -24.73
CA GLY A 253 22.92 -10.69 -23.64
C GLY A 253 21.48 -10.51 -23.18
N GLU A 254 21.28 -9.59 -22.24
CA GLU A 254 19.96 -9.20 -21.74
C GLU A 254 19.79 -7.68 -21.79
N ALA A 255 18.58 -7.25 -22.14
CA ALA A 255 18.13 -5.87 -22.01
C ALA A 255 17.03 -5.82 -20.95
N VAL A 256 17.23 -5.03 -19.90
CA VAL A 256 16.29 -4.86 -18.78
C VAL A 256 15.78 -3.43 -18.76
N PHE A 257 14.53 -3.23 -19.14
CA PHE A 257 13.92 -1.91 -19.11
C PHE A 257 13.56 -1.51 -17.68
N LYS A 258 13.75 -0.21 -17.37
CA LYS A 258 13.41 0.39 -16.08
C LYS A 258 12.18 1.27 -16.26
N ARG A 259 11.29 1.21 -15.27
CA ARG A 259 10.06 2.01 -15.22
C ARG A 259 10.10 2.99 -14.07
N ASN A 260 9.47 4.14 -14.26
CA ASN A 260 9.06 5.05 -13.19
C ASN A 260 7.89 4.44 -12.40
N ALA A 261 7.56 5.05 -11.26
CA ALA A 261 6.43 4.66 -10.43
C ALA A 261 5.06 4.77 -11.15
N ASP A 262 4.95 5.62 -12.17
CA ASP A 262 3.76 5.76 -13.02
C ASP A 262 3.65 4.68 -14.12
N GLY A 263 4.59 3.73 -14.15
CA GLY A 263 4.66 2.66 -15.13
C GLY A 263 5.30 3.05 -16.47
N SER A 264 5.72 4.30 -16.66
CA SER A 264 6.43 4.74 -17.87
C SER A 264 7.86 4.22 -17.91
N VAL A 265 8.35 3.77 -19.06
CA VAL A 265 9.75 3.34 -19.22
C VAL A 265 10.66 4.56 -19.22
N ASN A 266 11.64 4.60 -18.31
CA ASN A 266 12.57 5.71 -18.12
C ASN A 266 14.04 5.36 -18.40
N GLY A 267 14.34 4.08 -18.61
CA GLY A 267 15.71 3.63 -18.81
C GLY A 267 15.81 2.19 -19.25
N ILE A 268 17.04 1.75 -19.47
CA ILE A 268 17.41 0.42 -19.91
C ILE A 268 18.76 0.03 -19.31
N ILE A 269 18.93 -1.24 -18.96
CA ILE A 269 20.22 -1.82 -18.61
C ILE A 269 20.55 -2.89 -19.63
N LEU A 270 21.70 -2.76 -20.30
CA LEU A 270 22.23 -3.79 -21.18
C LEU A 270 23.26 -4.62 -20.43
N LYS A 271 23.09 -5.94 -20.43
CA LYS A 271 24.01 -6.91 -19.86
C LYS A 271 24.61 -7.76 -20.97
N ILE A 272 25.85 -7.48 -21.34
CA ILE A 272 26.54 -8.14 -22.45
C ILE A 272 27.92 -8.57 -21.99
N GLN A 273 28.23 -9.86 -22.12
CA GLN A 273 29.56 -10.43 -21.81
C GLN A 273 30.09 -10.05 -20.41
N GLY A 274 29.21 -9.98 -19.42
CA GLY A 274 29.56 -9.66 -18.03
C GLY A 274 29.71 -8.16 -17.73
N ASN A 275 29.52 -7.28 -18.72
CA ASN A 275 29.44 -5.83 -18.50
C ASN A 275 27.97 -5.39 -18.39
N GLU A 276 27.71 -4.42 -17.50
CA GLU A 276 26.43 -3.75 -17.39
C GLU A 276 26.55 -2.29 -17.83
N MET A 277 25.70 -1.87 -18.75
CA MET A 277 25.62 -0.50 -19.24
C MET A 277 24.24 0.04 -18.93
N MET A 278 24.18 1.20 -18.26
CA MET A 278 22.91 1.82 -17.85
C MET A 278 22.61 3.01 -18.75
N GLY A 279 21.43 2.99 -19.37
CA GLY A 279 20.95 4.03 -20.25
C GLY A 279 19.67 4.68 -19.73
N SER A 280 19.55 5.99 -19.90
CA SER A 280 18.34 6.76 -19.60
C SER A 280 17.55 7.02 -20.88
N LYS A 281 16.23 6.88 -20.83
CA LYS A 281 15.38 7.16 -22.00
C LYS A 281 15.33 8.68 -22.24
N ARG A 282 15.67 9.11 -23.45
CA ARG A 282 15.56 10.52 -23.87
C ARG A 282 14.08 10.91 -23.86
N LYS A 283 13.77 12.01 -23.17
CA LYS A 283 12.41 12.55 -23.04
C LYS A 283 11.84 13.05 -24.36
#